data_AF-A0A140AYH4-F1
#
_entry.id   AF-A0A140AYH4-F1
#
_cell.length_a   1.000
_cell.length_b   1.000
_cell.length_c   1.000
_cell.angle_alpha   90.00
_cell.angle_beta   90.00
_cell.angle_gamma   90.00
#
_symmetry.space_group_name_H-M   'P 1'
#
loop_
_entity.id
_entity.type
_entity.pdbx_description
1 polymer ?
#
loop_
_entity_poly.entity_id
_entity_poly.type
_entity_poly.pdbx_seq_one_letter_code
_entity_poly.pdbx_strand_id
1 'polypeptide(L)'
;TTLANRGAAQANDGPTAEVYSEANDGKNVALNTLLPGGTYVQSGADDDLTVSQLPTKAVTVFFLCNKTAGGVGCWIGVQVAAQPPLG
;
A
#
# COMPACT_ATOMS: atom_id res chain seq x y z
N THR A 1 17.66 9.31 0.10
CA THR A 1 16.88 8.78 1.24
C THR A 1 15.96 7.72 0.70
N THR A 2 16.07 6.50 1.19
CA THR A 2 15.32 5.34 0.67
C THR A 2 13.90 5.38 1.24
N LEU A 3 12.89 5.51 0.37
CA LEU A 3 11.48 5.61 0.74
C LEU A 3 10.76 4.25 0.62
N ALA A 4 9.62 4.20 1.33
CA ALA A 4 8.52 3.23 1.52
C ALA A 4 8.74 1.70 1.53
N ASN A 5 8.02 1.06 2.47
CA ASN A 5 7.74 -0.37 2.65
C ASN A 5 8.74 -1.27 3.41
N ARG A 6 9.75 -0.74 4.11
CA ARG A 6 10.60 -1.56 5.02
C ARG A 6 9.98 -1.77 6.41
N GLY A 7 8.74 -2.22 6.47
CA GLY A 7 8.02 -2.42 7.73
C GLY A 7 7.10 -3.63 7.74
N ALA A 8 6.52 -3.99 6.59
CA ALA A 8 5.88 -5.29 6.42
C ALA A 8 6.99 -6.35 6.40
N ALA A 9 6.76 -7.49 7.04
CA ALA A 9 7.80 -8.51 7.22
C ALA A 9 8.36 -9.03 5.87
N GLN A 10 7.62 -8.83 4.78
CA GLN A 10 7.96 -9.20 3.41
C GLN A 10 7.46 -8.12 2.43
N ALA A 11 8.25 -7.08 2.14
CA ALA A 11 7.97 -6.19 1.01
C ALA A 11 8.31 -6.90 -0.30
N ASN A 12 7.41 -7.79 -0.73
CA ASN A 12 7.49 -8.45 -2.03
C ASN A 12 6.78 -7.62 -3.08
N ASP A 13 7.30 -7.57 -4.31
CA ASP A 13 6.62 -6.93 -5.43
C ASP A 13 5.38 -7.70 -5.88
N GLY A 14 4.50 -7.01 -6.61
CA GLY A 14 3.36 -7.58 -7.28
C GLY A 14 2.02 -7.33 -6.59
N PRO A 15 0.96 -8.06 -7.00
CA PRO A 15 -0.39 -7.89 -6.44
C PRO A 15 -0.52 -8.45 -5.02
N THR A 16 0.41 -9.29 -4.57
CA THR A 16 0.42 -9.86 -3.21
C THR A 16 1.40 -9.14 -2.28
N ALA A 17 1.90 -7.97 -2.69
CA ALA A 17 2.74 -7.14 -1.86
C ALA A 17 2.08 -6.88 -0.50
N GLU A 18 2.83 -6.98 0.58
CA GLU A 18 2.32 -6.63 1.88
C GLU A 18 2.21 -5.10 2.02
N VAL A 19 1.05 -4.65 2.43
CA VAL A 19 0.70 -3.25 2.69
C VAL A 19 -0.05 -3.15 4.01
N TYR A 20 -0.28 -1.95 4.51
CA TYR A 20 -1.06 -1.75 5.73
C TYR A 20 -2.49 -1.31 5.42
N SER A 21 -3.45 -1.88 6.14
CA SER A 21 -4.87 -1.46 6.06
C SER A 21 -5.16 -0.21 6.89
N GLU A 22 -4.29 0.11 7.84
CA GLU A 22 -4.37 1.28 8.72
C GLU A 22 -2.95 1.83 8.94
N ALA A 23 -2.79 3.06 9.41
CA ALA A 23 -1.50 3.62 9.81
C ALA A 23 -0.98 3.00 11.14
N ASN A 24 -0.81 1.67 11.16
CA ASN A 24 -0.44 0.86 12.30
C ASN A 24 0.44 -0.31 11.85
N ASP A 25 1.62 -0.46 12.45
CA ASP A 25 2.63 -1.42 12.03
C ASP A 25 2.33 -2.88 12.41
N GLY A 26 1.20 -3.16 13.07
CA GLY A 26 0.71 -4.50 13.40
C GLY A 26 -0.41 -5.05 12.50
N LYS A 27 -0.82 -4.33 11.44
CA LYS A 27 -1.94 -4.72 10.56
C LYS A 27 -1.55 -4.76 9.08
N ASN A 28 -0.55 -5.58 8.74
CA ASN A 28 -0.22 -5.89 7.36
C ASN A 28 -1.26 -6.84 6.73
N VAL A 29 -1.56 -6.61 5.45
CA VAL A 29 -2.43 -7.42 4.60
C VAL A 29 -1.84 -7.47 3.19
N ALA A 30 -2.21 -8.47 2.39
CA ALA A 30 -1.82 -8.50 0.99
C ALA A 30 -2.59 -7.46 0.17
N LEU A 31 -1.92 -6.75 -0.74
CA LEU A 31 -2.46 -5.64 -1.52
C LEU A 31 -3.74 -6.02 -2.27
N ASN A 32 -3.75 -7.17 -2.95
CA ASN A 32 -4.91 -7.68 -3.70
C ASN A 32 -6.18 -7.88 -2.85
N THR A 33 -6.06 -7.98 -1.53
CA THR A 33 -7.23 -8.08 -0.63
C THR A 33 -7.93 -6.74 -0.43
N LEU A 34 -7.20 -5.62 -0.57
CA LEU A 34 -7.72 -4.26 -0.47
C LEU A 34 -8.01 -3.67 -1.85
N LEU A 35 -7.07 -3.85 -2.79
CA LEU A 35 -7.13 -3.35 -4.15
C LEU A 35 -6.93 -4.53 -5.11
N PRO A 36 -8.00 -5.20 -5.57
CA PRO A 36 -7.91 -6.35 -6.47
C PRO A 36 -7.15 -6.06 -7.78
N GLY A 37 -7.25 -4.82 -8.28
CA GLY A 37 -6.49 -4.33 -9.45
C GLY A 37 -5.18 -3.61 -9.09
N GLY A 38 -4.75 -3.67 -7.83
CA GLY A 38 -3.53 -3.04 -7.34
C GLY A 38 -2.30 -3.89 -7.63
N THR A 39 -1.20 -3.24 -8.04
CA THR A 39 0.12 -3.87 -8.13
C THR A 39 1.14 -2.87 -7.61
N TYR A 40 1.98 -3.31 -6.69
CA TYR A 40 3.05 -2.52 -6.12
C TYR A 40 4.41 -3.03 -6.61
N VAL A 41 5.30 -2.14 -7.01
CA VAL A 41 6.66 -2.46 -7.43
C VAL A 41 7.63 -1.48 -6.80
N GLN A 42 8.67 -2.01 -6.15
CA GLN A 42 9.80 -1.22 -5.70
C GLN A 42 10.87 -1.16 -6.81
N SER A 43 11.16 0.03 -7.33
CA SER A 43 12.15 0.25 -8.38
C SER A 43 13.26 1.18 -7.89
N GLY A 44 14.27 0.58 -7.25
CA GLY A 44 15.44 1.32 -6.77
C GLY A 44 15.10 2.29 -5.63
N ALA A 45 15.02 3.59 -5.94
CA ALA A 45 14.67 4.63 -4.97
C ALA A 45 13.18 5.02 -4.99
N ASP A 46 12.44 4.52 -5.98
CA ASP A 46 11.06 4.87 -6.26
C ASP A 46 10.14 3.67 -6.00
N ASP A 47 8.89 3.96 -5.69
CA ASP A 47 7.83 3.01 -5.40
C ASP A 47 6.63 3.29 -6.30
N ASP A 48 6.22 2.29 -7.08
CA ASP A 48 5.12 2.41 -8.02
C ASP A 48 3.91 1.60 -7.54
N LEU A 49 2.78 2.28 -7.31
CA LEU A 49 1.47 1.64 -7.13
C LEU A 49 0.62 1.85 -8.37
N THR A 50 0.41 0.79 -9.13
CA THR A 50 -0.49 0.79 -10.28
C THR A 50 -1.86 0.25 -9.87
N VAL A 51 -2.94 0.92 -10.29
CA VAL A 51 -4.32 0.46 -10.10
C VAL A 51 -4.96 0.28 -11.48
N SER A 52 -5.02 -0.97 -11.96
CA SER A 52 -5.60 -1.31 -13.26
C SER A 52 -7.13 -1.39 -13.23
N GLN A 53 -7.70 -1.62 -12.04
CA GLN A 53 -9.14 -1.66 -11.82
C GLN A 53 -9.50 -0.98 -10.50
N LEU A 54 -10.40 0.00 -10.57
CA LEU A 54 -10.91 0.67 -9.37
C LEU A 54 -11.76 -0.30 -8.51
N PRO A 55 -11.64 -0.25 -7.18
CA PRO A 55 -12.42 -1.08 -6.27
C PRO A 55 -13.92 -0.76 -6.31
N THR A 56 -14.78 -1.65 -5.83
CA THR A 56 -16.24 -1.42 -5.77
C THR A 56 -16.66 -0.37 -4.73
N LYS A 57 -15.82 -0.18 -3.71
CA LYS A 57 -15.95 0.86 -2.68
C LYS A 57 -14.61 1.59 -2.57
N ALA A 58 -14.61 2.84 -2.11
CA ALA A 58 -13.36 3.55 -1.87
C ALA A 58 -12.55 2.81 -0.79
N VAL A 59 -11.26 2.64 -1.04
CA VAL A 59 -10.34 1.92 -0.16
C VAL A 59 -9.10 2.77 0.05
N THR A 60 -8.58 2.79 1.27
CA THR A 60 -7.29 3.42 1.58
C THR A 60 -6.26 2.35 1.89
N VAL A 61 -5.10 2.44 1.26
CA VAL A 61 -3.93 1.60 1.53
C VAL A 61 -2.85 2.47 2.16
N PHE A 62 -2.13 1.94 3.15
CA PHE A 62 -1.10 2.66 3.87
C PHE A 62 0.28 2.05 3.64
N PHE A 63 1.28 2.92 3.49
CA PHE A 63 2.69 2.58 3.35
C PHE A 63 3.51 3.29 4.43
N LEU A 64 4.46 2.59 5.03
CA LEU A 64 5.37 3.13 6.04
C LEU A 64 6.69 3.55 5.36
N CYS A 65 7.01 4.84 5.42
CA CYS A 65 8.21 5.41 4.79
C CYS A 65 9.46 5.28 5.64
N ASN A 66 9.34 5.48 6.94
CA ASN A 66 10.46 5.41 7.87
C ASN A 66 10.00 4.75 9.15
N LYS A 67 10.54 3.58 9.47
CA LYS A 67 10.40 2.95 10.79
C LYS A 67 11.59 3.38 11.64
N THR A 68 11.46 4.47 12.38
CA THR A 68 12.40 4.78 13.46
C THR A 68 12.12 3.83 14.62
N ALA A 69 13.15 3.15 15.14
CA ALA A 69 12.99 2.27 16.29
C ALA A 69 12.40 3.07 17.48
N GLY A 70 11.17 2.74 17.88
CA GLY A 70 10.46 3.38 18.99
C GLY A 70 9.77 4.73 18.68
N GLY A 71 9.62 5.13 17.41
CA GLY A 71 9.02 6.42 17.02
C GLY A 71 7.79 6.34 16.12
N VAL A 72 7.08 7.48 16.00
CA VAL A 72 6.00 7.68 15.00
C VAL A 72 6.61 7.64 13.61
N GLY A 73 6.32 6.57 12.87
CA GLY A 73 6.78 6.46 11.48
C GLY A 73 6.02 7.39 10.54
N CYS A 74 6.65 7.76 9.44
CA CYS A 74 5.99 8.52 8.37
C CYS A 74 5.09 7.58 7.57
N TRP A 75 3.80 7.90 7.50
CA TRP A 75 2.79 7.11 6.78
C TRP A 75 2.31 7.82 5.53
N ILE A 76 2.20 7.08 4.42
CA ILE A 76 1.52 7.53 3.21
C ILE A 76 0.20 6.76 3.12
N GLY A 77 -0.92 7.48 3.14
CA GLY A 77 -2.25 6.92 2.86
C GLY A 77 -2.66 7.22 1.43
N VAL A 78 -2.79 6.17 0.61
CA VAL A 78 -3.30 6.27 -0.77
C VAL A 78 -4.76 5.87 -0.77
N GLN A 79 -5.65 6.85 -0.94
CA GLN A 79 -7.07 6.60 -1.11
C GLN A 79 -7.38 6.37 -2.59
N VAL A 80 -7.91 5.19 -2.91
CA VAL A 80 -8.38 4.83 -4.23
C VAL A 80 -9.90 4.93 -4.27
N ALA A 81 -10.41 5.74 -5.20
CA ALA A 81 -11.84 5.94 -5.39
C ALA A 81 -12.55 4.65 -5.84
N ALA A 82 -13.85 4.57 -5.57
CA ALA A 82 -14.68 3.51 -6.10
C ALA A 82 -14.83 3.63 -7.62
N GLN A 83 -15.04 2.50 -8.30
CA GLN A 83 -15.46 2.48 -9.69
C GLN A 83 -16.79 3.24 -9.86
N PRO A 84 -16.95 4.04 -10.91
CA PRO A 84 -18.21 4.69 -11.20
C PRO A 84 -19.30 3.64 -11.50
N PRO A 85 -20.57 3.93 -11.20
CA PRO A 85 -21.67 3.05 -11.57
C PRO A 85 -21.67 2.80 -13.08
N LEU A 86 -21.82 1.55 -13.49
CA LEU A 86 -22.15 1.23 -14.87
C LEU A 86 -23.60 1.67 -15.07
N GLY A 87 -23.80 2.66 -15.95
CA GLY A 87 -25.10 3.28 -16.23
C GLY A 87 -26.14 2.35 -16.83
#